data_AF-A0A3S5AFR0-F1
#
_entry.id   AF-A0A3S5AFR0-F1
#
_cell.length_a   1.000
_cell.length_b   1.000
_cell.length_c   1.000
_cell.angle_alpha   90.00
_cell.angle_beta   90.00
_cell.angle_gamma   90.00
#
_symmetry.space_group_name_H-M   'P 1'
#
loop_
_entity.id
_entity.type
_entity.pdbx_description
1 polymer ?
#
loop_
_entity_poly.entity_id
_entity_poly.type
_entity_poly.pdbx_seq_one_letter_code
_entity_poly.pdbx_strand_id
1 'polypeptide(L)'
;MAAMAHICRGLLAKPELRSRVTREDTLMLCLRVMTGVIILYDHIDPNGVFRKASKMDVKSCIRLLRDQNPETVECLLNAIR
;
A
#
# COMPACT_ATOMS: atom_id res chain seq x y z
N MET A 1 -3.05 12.36 3.90
CA MET A 1 -3.11 11.10 3.13
C MET A 1 -1.93 10.18 3.38
N ALA A 2 -0.67 10.63 3.27
CA ALA A 2 0.51 9.76 3.47
C ALA A 2 0.55 9.01 4.81
N ALA A 3 0.00 9.57 5.90
CA ALA A 3 -0.07 8.90 7.20
C ALA A 3 -0.84 7.57 7.15
N MET A 4 -1.92 7.48 6.36
CA MET A 4 -2.73 6.26 6.26
C MET A 4 -1.95 5.14 5.55
N ALA A 5 -1.25 5.47 4.46
CA ALA A 5 -0.36 4.53 3.79
C ALA A 5 0.81 4.10 4.68
N HIS A 6 1.39 5.02 5.47
CA HIS A 6 2.42 4.68 6.44
C HIS A 6 1.92 3.76 7.55
N ILE A 7 0.69 3.96 8.04
CA ILE A 7 0.07 3.07 9.03
C ILE A 7 -0.21 1.69 8.44
N CYS A 8 -0.85 1.61 7.27
CA CYS A 8 -1.11 0.32 6.59
C CYS A 8 0.19 -0.41 6.27
N ARG A 9 1.21 0.29 5.78
CA ARG A 9 2.54 -0.26 5.55
C ARG A 9 3.16 -0.75 6.86
N GLY A 10 3.12 0.04 7.92
CA GLY A 10 3.66 -0.33 9.24
C GLY A 10 2.97 -1.57 9.84
N LEU A 11 1.66 -1.69 9.63
CA LEU A 11 0.85 -2.83 10.06
C LEU A 11 1.23 -4.12 9.29
N LEU A 12 1.47 -4.01 7.98
CA LEU A 12 1.81 -5.13 7.11
C LEU A 12 3.30 -5.52 7.16
N ALA A 13 4.19 -4.55 7.41
CA ALA A 13 5.63 -4.76 7.43
C ALA A 13 6.16 -5.28 8.79
N LYS A 14 5.45 -5.01 9.90
CA LYS A 14 5.85 -5.50 11.23
C LYS A 14 5.19 -6.84 11.52
N PRO A 15 5.95 -7.94 11.70
CA PRO A 15 5.40 -9.27 11.95
C PRO A 15 4.51 -9.30 13.20
N GLU A 16 4.84 -8.52 14.25
CA GLU A 16 4.05 -8.50 15.50
C GLU A 16 2.70 -7.79 15.34
N LEU A 17 2.58 -6.88 14.37
CA LEU A 17 1.30 -6.24 14.05
C LEU A 17 0.52 -7.07 13.03
N ARG A 18 1.22 -7.67 12.07
CA ARG A 18 0.61 -8.57 11.08
C ARG A 18 -0.01 -9.81 11.73
N SER A 19 0.62 -10.40 12.75
CA SER A 19 0.05 -11.52 13.50
C SER A 19 -1.24 -11.15 14.26
N ARG A 20 -1.43 -9.86 14.57
CA ARG A 20 -2.67 -9.33 15.17
C ARG A 20 -3.77 -9.09 14.14
N VAL A 21 -3.42 -9.06 12.85
CA VAL A 21 -4.38 -9.05 11.74
C VAL A 21 -4.76 -10.51 11.45
N THR A 22 -5.65 -11.05 12.29
CA THR A 22 -6.08 -12.45 12.22
C THR A 22 -7.08 -12.72 11.09
N ARG A 23 -7.64 -11.67 10.48
CA ARG A 23 -8.62 -11.77 9.40
C ARG A 23 -8.02 -11.38 8.06
N GLU A 24 -8.14 -12.28 7.09
CA GLU A 24 -7.73 -12.06 5.71
C GLU A 24 -8.44 -10.84 5.07
N ASP A 25 -9.71 -10.61 5.43
CA ASP A 25 -10.48 -9.42 5.03
C ASP A 25 -9.79 -8.10 5.44
N THR A 26 -9.23 -8.06 6.64
CA THR A 26 -8.57 -6.87 7.20
C THR A 26 -7.24 -6.62 6.51
N LEU A 27 -6.51 -7.69 6.15
CA LEU A 27 -5.31 -7.59 5.34
C LEU A 27 -5.64 -7.05 3.94
N MET A 28 -6.66 -7.60 3.29
CA MET A 28 -7.14 -7.11 1.99
C MET A 28 -7.63 -5.66 2.03
N LEU A 29 -8.30 -5.26 3.11
CA LEU A 29 -8.67 -3.87 3.33
C LEU A 29 -7.43 -2.96 3.39
N CYS A 30 -6.38 -3.36 4.12
CA CYS A 30 -5.16 -2.58 4.21
C CYS A 30 -4.44 -2.44 2.85
N LEU A 31 -4.40 -3.50 2.05
CA LEU A 31 -3.80 -3.49 0.71
C LEU A 31 -4.59 -2.57 -0.24
N ARG A 32 -5.92 -2.63 -0.20
CA ARG A 32 -6.81 -1.74 -0.97
C ARG A 32 -6.66 -0.28 -0.55
N VAL A 33 -6.62 0.00 0.75
CA VAL A 33 -6.42 1.34 1.30
C VAL A 33 -5.04 1.87 0.89
N MET A 34 -3.99 1.07 1.01
CA MET A 34 -2.64 1.45 0.59
C MET A 34 -2.59 1.80 -0.90
N THR A 35 -3.20 0.97 -1.75
CA THR A 35 -3.30 1.20 -3.20
C THR A 35 -4.08 2.48 -3.53
N GLY A 36 -5.25 2.65 -2.92
CA GLY A 36 -6.08 3.85 -3.11
C GLY A 36 -5.38 5.14 -2.68
N VAL A 37 -4.61 5.10 -1.59
CA VAL A 37 -3.82 6.25 -1.14
C VAL A 37 -2.67 6.56 -2.11
N ILE A 38 -2.06 5.57 -2.76
CA ILE A 38 -1.05 5.78 -3.82
C ILE A 38 -1.66 6.57 -4.98
N ILE A 39 -2.78 6.09 -5.51
CA ILE A 39 -3.46 6.71 -6.66
C ILE A 39 -3.92 8.14 -6.32
N LEU A 40 -4.55 8.33 -5.14
CA LEU A 40 -5.02 9.64 -4.70
C LEU A 40 -3.85 10.61 -4.44
N TYR A 41 -2.75 10.15 -3.85
CA TYR A 41 -1.59 11.00 -3.63
C TYR A 41 -1.00 11.44 -4.97
N ASP A 42 -0.90 10.53 -5.93
CA ASP A 42 -0.34 10.83 -7.26
C ASP A 42 -1.14 11.92 -7.99
N HIS A 43 -2.47 11.86 -7.90
CA HIS A 43 -3.34 12.85 -8.53
C HIS A 43 -3.37 14.21 -7.82
N ILE A 44 -3.13 14.25 -6.50
CA ILE A 44 -3.27 15.47 -5.69
C ILE A 44 -1.93 16.21 -5.52
N ASP A 45 -0.80 15.50 -5.44
CA ASP A 45 0.51 16.14 -5.37
C ASP A 45 0.90 16.63 -6.77
N PRO A 46 1.21 17.93 -6.96
CA PRO A 46 1.54 18.48 -8.27
C PRO A 46 2.78 17.84 -8.92
N ASN A 47 3.61 17.14 -8.15
CA ASN A 47 4.79 16.43 -8.64
C ASN A 47 4.62 14.90 -8.64
N GLY A 48 3.42 14.41 -8.32
CA GLY A 48 3.11 12.99 -8.22
C GLY A 48 3.79 12.28 -7.05
N VAL A 49 3.46 11.00 -6.93
CA VAL A 49 3.90 10.12 -5.84
C VAL A 49 5.16 9.33 -6.18
N PHE A 50 5.45 9.13 -7.47
CA PHE A 50 6.56 8.29 -7.94
C PHE A 50 7.93 8.98 -7.94
N ARG A 51 7.99 10.27 -7.58
CA ARG A 51 9.24 11.01 -7.50
C ARG A 51 10.11 10.55 -6.34
N LYS A 52 11.44 10.62 -6.51
CA LYS A 52 12.43 10.16 -5.52
C LYS A 52 12.31 10.86 -4.15
N ALA A 53 11.84 12.12 -4.14
CA ALA A 53 11.61 12.93 -2.93
C ALA A 53 10.17 12.85 -2.41
N SER A 54 9.38 11.87 -2.86
CA SER A 54 8.02 11.64 -2.36
C SER A 54 8.04 11.31 -0.87
N LYS A 55 7.03 11.82 -0.14
CA LYS A 55 6.83 11.49 1.27
C LYS A 55 6.33 10.05 1.48
N MET A 56 5.98 9.34 0.40
CA MET A 56 5.52 7.98 0.43
C MET A 56 6.52 7.04 -0.25
N ASP A 57 6.88 5.97 0.46
CA ASP A 57 7.76 4.91 -0.05
C ASP A 57 6.95 3.92 -0.91
N VAL A 58 6.60 4.37 -2.12
CA VAL A 58 5.82 3.59 -3.09
C VAL A 58 6.50 2.28 -3.43
N LYS A 59 7.83 2.27 -3.52
CA LYS A 59 8.62 1.08 -3.84
C LYS A 59 8.40 -0.01 -2.80
N SER A 60 8.40 0.34 -1.51
CA SER A 60 8.10 -0.61 -0.46
C SER A 60 6.63 -1.03 -0.43
N CYS A 61 5.69 -0.15 -0.75
CA CYS A 61 4.27 -0.52 -0.86
C CYS A 61 4.03 -1.54 -1.99
N ILE A 62 4.65 -1.32 -3.16
CA ILE A 62 4.60 -2.26 -4.30
C ILE A 62 5.23 -3.60 -3.91
N ARG A 63 6.34 -3.59 -3.16
CA ARG A 63 6.95 -4.84 -2.66
C ARG A 63 5.98 -5.59 -1.76
N LEU A 64 5.34 -4.92 -0.80
CA LEU A 64 4.35 -5.55 0.10
C LEU A 64 3.14 -6.14 -0.65
N LEU A 65 2.70 -5.48 -1.74
CA LEU A 65 1.66 -6.02 -2.62
C LEU A 65 2.15 -7.28 -3.33
N ARG A 66 3.36 -7.25 -3.91
CA ARG A 66 3.95 -8.42 -4.59
C ARG A 66 4.25 -9.61 -3.66
N ASP A 67 4.40 -9.37 -2.36
CA ASP A 67 4.59 -10.43 -1.36
C ASP A 67 3.27 -11.17 -1.00
N GLN A 68 2.13 -10.77 -1.58
CA GLN A 68 0.84 -11.45 -1.41
C GLN A 68 0.52 -12.40 -2.58
N ASN A 69 -0.57 -13.18 -2.45
CA ASN A 69 -1.05 -14.04 -3.52
C ASN A 69 -1.33 -13.22 -4.81
N PRO A 70 -0.66 -13.51 -5.94
CA PRO A 70 -0.80 -12.76 -7.19
C PRO A 70 -2.24 -12.60 -7.66
N GLU A 71 -3.06 -13.64 -7.58
CA GLU A 71 -4.46 -13.62 -8.02
C GLU A 71 -5.29 -12.58 -7.26
N THR A 72 -4.92 -12.30 -6.01
CA THR A 72 -5.66 -11.39 -5.13
C THR A 72 -5.23 -9.94 -5.30
N VAL A 73 -3.98 -9.69 -5.71
CA VAL A 73 -3.39 -8.34 -5.80
C VAL A 73 -3.15 -7.85 -7.22
N GLU A 74 -3.34 -8.69 -8.24
CA GLU A 74 -3.13 -8.31 -9.64
C GLU A 74 -3.94 -7.07 -10.03
N CYS A 75 -5.20 -6.99 -9.61
CA CYS A 75 -6.05 -5.81 -9.85
C CYS A 75 -5.49 -4.55 -9.17
N LEU A 76 -4.89 -4.68 -7.99
CA LEU A 76 -4.29 -3.56 -7.25
C LEU A 76 -2.99 -3.10 -7.90
N LEU A 77 -2.15 -4.03 -8.36
CA LEU A 77 -0.92 -3.73 -9.08
C LEU A 77 -1.22 -3.06 -10.42
N ASN A 78 -2.24 -3.52 -11.14
CA ASN A 78 -2.68 -2.91 -12.39
C ASN A 78 -3.26 -1.51 -12.19
N ALA A 79 -3.87 -1.22 -11.03
CA ALA A 79 -4.38 0.11 -10.73
C ALA A 79 -3.29 1.16 -10.42
N ILE A 80 -2.07 0.73 -10.09
CA ILE A 80 -0.90 1.60 -9.82
C ILE A 80 -0.03 1.78 -11.09
N ARG A 81 -0.32 1.00 -12.13
CA ARG A 81 0.47 0.86 -13.35
C ARG A 81 0.20 1.99 -14.32
#